data_AF-A0A2D7M4C7-F1
#
_entry.id   AF-A0A2D7M4C7-F1
#
_cell.length_a   1.000
_cell.length_b   1.000
_cell.length_c   1.000
_cell.angle_alpha   90.00
_cell.angle_beta   90.00
_cell.angle_gamma   90.00
#
_symmetry.space_group_name_H-M   'P 1'
#
loop_
_entity.id
_entity.type
_entity.pdbx_description
1 polymer ?
#
loop_
_entity_poly.entity_id
_entity_poly.type
_entity_poly.pdbx_seq_one_letter_code
_entity_poly.pdbx_strand_id
1 'polypeptide(L)'
;MVVGRKFNPDRLRLGTCCALRGFASSAAALRVHPPRHCAALGTTVKLEGAAGVGEKIADKNRADAGDSDESLTWARGDARASRHDGRTGGPVGGGGPMPACSRAALHGMFREAVAALEGRGDLASIPPSFKSMEPSDVKRAAKAYSAGQFALFRGLIEHRR
;
A
#
# COMPACT_ATOMS: atom_id res chain seq x y z
N MET A 1 6.51 -1.56 9.81
CA MET A 1 7.08 -0.65 8.80
C MET A 1 8.54 -0.45 9.12
N VAL A 2 9.43 -0.61 8.14
CA VAL A 2 10.87 -0.35 8.29
C VAL A 2 11.18 0.88 7.45
N VAL A 3 11.96 1.81 8.00
CA VAL A 3 12.29 3.07 7.34
C VAL A 3 13.81 3.17 7.29
N GLY A 4 14.36 3.22 6.06
CA GLY A 4 15.82 3.20 5.88
C GLY A 4 16.54 4.49 6.29
N ARG A 5 15.88 5.65 6.26
CA ARG A 5 16.48 6.98 6.54
C ARG A 5 15.45 7.97 7.07
N LYS A 6 15.90 9.09 7.66
CA LYS A 6 15.04 10.13 8.26
C LYS A 6 14.05 9.56 9.30
N PHE A 7 14.45 8.49 10.00
CA PHE A 7 13.62 7.85 11.01
C PHE A 7 13.45 8.76 12.22
N ASN A 8 12.20 9.10 12.54
CA ASN A 8 11.81 9.72 13.79
C ASN A 8 10.62 8.91 14.34
N PRO A 9 10.79 8.14 15.43
CA PRO A 9 9.77 7.22 15.90
C PRO A 9 8.46 7.92 16.29
N ASP A 10 8.53 9.13 16.85
CA ASP A 10 7.34 9.86 17.29
C ASP A 10 6.53 10.39 16.12
N ARG A 11 7.21 10.98 15.12
CA ARG A 11 6.56 11.42 13.87
C ARG A 11 6.00 10.24 13.08
N LEU A 12 6.71 9.12 13.07
CA LEU A 12 6.27 7.91 12.37
C LEU A 12 5.03 7.31 13.03
N ARG A 13 5.03 7.19 14.36
CA ARG A 13 3.89 6.73 15.15
C ARG A 13 2.67 7.59 14.88
N LEU A 14 2.82 8.91 14.92
CA LEU A 14 1.75 9.84 14.61
C LEU A 14 1.22 9.62 13.18
N GLY A 15 2.10 9.54 12.18
CA GLY A 15 1.71 9.43 10.77
C GLY A 15 1.11 8.09 10.35
N THR A 16 1.38 6.98 11.05
CA THR A 16 0.93 5.64 10.60
C THR A 16 -0.23 5.05 11.39
N CYS A 17 -0.29 5.26 12.71
CA CYS A 17 -1.20 4.47 13.56
C CYS A 17 -1.69 5.17 14.82
N CYS A 18 -0.88 6.05 15.42
CA CYS A 18 -1.25 6.72 16.66
C CYS A 18 -2.16 7.93 16.45
N ALA A 19 -2.26 8.50 15.25
CA ALA A 19 -3.23 9.55 14.92
C ALA A 19 -4.70 9.12 15.12
N LEU A 20 -4.97 7.81 15.21
CA LEU A 20 -6.31 7.26 15.41
C LEU A 20 -6.42 6.50 16.74
N ARG A 21 -5.43 6.64 17.64
CA ARG A 21 -5.42 5.93 18.93
C ARG A 21 -6.57 6.44 19.80
N GLY A 22 -7.47 5.53 20.19
CA GLY A 22 -8.69 5.87 20.94
C GLY A 22 -9.96 5.82 20.09
N PHE A 23 -9.83 5.70 18.76
CA PHE A 23 -10.98 5.51 17.87
C PHE A 23 -11.46 4.05 17.88
N ALA A 24 -12.63 3.81 18.47
CA ALA A 24 -13.30 2.52 18.42
C ALA A 24 -14.08 2.40 17.10
N SER A 25 -13.49 1.78 16.07
CA SER A 25 -14.26 1.35 14.90
C SER A 25 -15.15 0.17 15.29
N SER A 26 -16.47 0.32 15.15
CA SER A 26 -17.45 -0.76 15.34
C SER A 26 -17.38 -1.84 14.24
N ALA A 27 -16.59 -1.63 13.19
CA ALA A 27 -16.33 -2.64 12.16
C ALA A 27 -15.32 -3.66 12.69
N ALA A 28 -15.82 -4.74 13.29
CA ALA A 28 -15.00 -5.82 13.88
C ALA A 28 -13.97 -6.44 12.90
N ALA A 29 -14.19 -6.36 11.58
CA ALA A 29 -13.28 -6.86 10.54
C ALA A 29 -12.09 -5.92 10.25
N LEU A 30 -12.14 -4.68 10.74
CA LEU A 30 -11.08 -3.68 10.57
C LEU A 30 -10.71 -3.12 11.94
N ARG A 31 -10.43 -4.04 12.86
CA ARG A 31 -9.47 -3.72 13.90
C ARG A 31 -8.23 -3.26 13.15
N VAL A 32 -7.95 -1.95 13.19
CA VAL A 32 -6.60 -1.45 12.95
C VAL A 32 -5.81 -2.20 14.00
N HIS A 33 -5.22 -3.34 13.61
CA HIS A 33 -4.35 -4.06 14.49
C HIS A 33 -3.34 -3.00 14.91
N PRO A 34 -3.26 -2.63 16.20
CA PRO A 34 -2.21 -1.72 16.63
C PRO A 34 -0.94 -2.40 16.12
N PRO A 35 -0.27 -1.85 15.09
CA PRO A 35 0.86 -2.53 14.50
C PRO A 35 1.77 -2.80 15.69
N ARG A 36 2.10 -4.05 16.01
CA ARG A 36 2.81 -4.40 17.26
C ARG A 36 3.97 -3.43 17.45
N HIS A 37 3.76 -2.40 18.28
CA HIS A 37 4.33 -1.05 18.05
C HIS A 37 5.84 -0.96 18.27
N CYS A 38 6.50 -2.07 18.58
CA CYS A 38 7.89 -2.10 19.00
C CYS A 38 8.75 -3.12 18.27
N ALA A 39 8.19 -4.07 17.49
CA ALA A 39 9.03 -5.10 16.85
C ALA A 39 9.74 -4.60 15.58
N ALA A 40 9.13 -3.67 14.83
CA ALA A 40 9.67 -3.16 13.56
C ALA A 40 10.32 -1.77 13.66
N LEU A 41 10.28 -1.12 14.83
CA LEU A 41 10.93 0.20 15.06
C LEU A 41 12.40 0.09 15.49
N GLY A 42 12.90 -1.14 15.62
CA GLY A 42 14.29 -1.44 16.00
C GLY A 42 15.01 -2.39 15.04
N THR A 43 14.41 -2.77 13.90
CA THR A 43 15.15 -3.53 12.90
C THR A 43 16.11 -2.58 12.21
N THR A 44 17.34 -2.56 12.71
CA THR A 44 18.53 -2.18 11.97
C THR A 44 18.68 -3.14 10.79
N VAL A 45 17.80 -3.05 9.78
CA VAL A 45 18.02 -3.71 8.50
C VAL A 45 19.14 -2.92 7.81
N LYS A 46 20.36 -3.27 8.18
CA LYS A 46 21.60 -2.81 7.57
C LYS A 46 21.88 -3.75 6.41
N LEU A 47 21.50 -3.34 5.20
CA LEU A 47 21.96 -4.07 4.02
C LEU A 47 23.37 -3.63 3.67
N GLU A 48 23.68 -2.33 3.65
CA GLU A 48 25.04 -1.77 3.66
C GLU A 48 25.03 -0.34 4.24
N GLY A 49 25.87 -0.02 5.24
CA GLY A 49 26.10 1.35 5.75
C GLY A 49 25.44 1.73 7.10
N ALA A 50 26.07 2.66 7.83
CA ALA A 50 25.69 3.09 9.18
C ALA A 50 24.69 4.25 9.17
N ALA A 51 23.43 4.02 8.80
CA ALA A 51 22.41 5.08 8.86
C ALA A 51 21.95 5.37 10.30
N GLY A 52 22.45 6.46 10.89
CA GLY A 52 22.03 6.96 12.20
C GLY A 52 20.74 7.79 12.18
N VAL A 53 20.07 7.93 13.33
CA VAL A 53 18.95 8.87 13.49
C VAL A 53 19.45 10.28 13.18
N GLY A 54 18.83 10.96 12.20
CA GLY A 54 19.21 12.32 11.80
C GLY A 54 20.40 12.41 10.85
N GLU A 55 20.91 11.29 10.33
CA GLU A 55 22.02 11.31 9.39
C GLU A 55 21.62 12.00 8.07
N LYS A 56 22.31 13.10 7.76
CA LYS A 56 22.14 13.85 6.52
C LYS A 56 22.82 13.09 5.39
N ILE A 57 22.35 13.29 4.16
CA ILE A 57 23.03 12.75 2.97
C ILE A 57 24.40 13.46 2.91
N ALA A 58 25.48 12.71 3.15
CA ALA A 58 26.85 13.26 3.13
C ALA A 58 27.22 13.81 1.74
N ASP A 59 26.66 13.22 0.69
CA ASP A 59 26.78 13.69 -0.69
C ASP A 59 25.63 14.63 -1.04
N LYS A 60 25.92 15.94 -1.01
CA LYS A 60 24.94 16.99 -1.36
C LYS A 60 24.40 16.83 -2.78
N ASN A 61 25.19 16.32 -3.73
CA ASN A 61 24.73 16.11 -5.10
C ASN A 61 23.66 15.03 -5.19
N ARG A 62 23.74 13.99 -4.35
CA ARG A 62 22.67 12.97 -4.22
C ARG A 62 21.46 13.48 -3.46
N ALA A 63 21.64 14.42 -2.54
CA ALA A 63 20.54 15.05 -1.82
C ALA A 63 19.71 15.96 -2.74
N ASP A 64 20.41 16.61 -3.68
CA ASP A 64 19.87 17.63 -4.58
C ASP A 64 19.57 17.08 -5.99
N ALA A 65 19.78 15.78 -6.24
CA ALA A 65 19.62 15.13 -7.55
C ALA A 65 18.18 15.15 -8.12
N GLY A 66 17.21 15.71 -7.39
CA GLY A 66 15.80 15.66 -7.73
C GLY A 66 15.22 14.26 -7.56
N ASP A 67 13.90 14.18 -7.39
CA ASP A 67 13.21 12.90 -7.45
C ASP A 67 13.15 12.46 -8.93
N SER A 68 13.51 11.21 -9.20
CA SER A 68 13.39 10.63 -10.55
C SER A 68 11.93 10.66 -11.00
N ASP A 69 11.70 10.97 -12.27
CA ASP A 69 10.37 10.91 -12.89
C ASP A 69 9.89 9.49 -13.14
N GLU A 70 10.66 8.49 -12.74
CA GLU A 70 10.35 7.09 -12.94
C GLU A 70 10.18 6.38 -11.61
N SER A 71 9.21 5.48 -11.58
CA SER A 71 8.99 4.54 -10.48
C SER A 71 9.08 3.10 -10.98
N LEU A 72 9.58 2.22 -10.10
CA LEU A 72 9.82 0.81 -10.38
C LEU A 72 8.97 -0.06 -9.45
N THR A 73 8.40 -1.13 -9.96
CA THR A 73 7.69 -2.13 -9.17
C THR A 73 8.09 -3.53 -9.64
N TRP A 74 8.32 -4.43 -8.70
CA TRP A 74 8.64 -5.82 -8.96
C TRP A 74 8.03 -6.68 -7.86
N ALA A 75 7.43 -7.79 -8.23
CA ALA A 75 6.95 -8.82 -7.31
C ALA A 75 7.76 -10.11 -7.50
N ARG A 76 7.86 -10.91 -6.43
CA ARG A 76 8.51 -12.22 -6.50
C ARG A 76 7.83 -13.06 -7.58
N GLY A 77 8.63 -13.51 -8.56
CA GLY A 77 8.17 -14.29 -9.71
C GLY A 77 8.17 -13.50 -11.01
N ASP A 78 8.26 -12.18 -10.97
CA ASP A 78 8.39 -11.36 -12.17
C ASP A 78 9.78 -11.56 -12.79
N ALA A 79 9.83 -11.80 -14.10
CA ALA A 79 11.09 -11.92 -14.84
C ALA A 79 11.87 -10.60 -14.92
N ARG A 80 11.19 -9.45 -14.78
CA ARG A 80 11.77 -8.10 -14.82
C ARG A 80 10.91 -7.09 -14.06
N ALA A 81 11.50 -5.99 -13.63
CA ALA A 81 10.77 -4.89 -13.00
C ALA A 81 9.86 -4.15 -14.00
N SER A 82 8.65 -3.82 -13.56
CA SER A 82 7.73 -2.91 -14.25
C SER A 82 8.15 -1.47 -14.02
N ARG A 83 8.35 -0.73 -15.10
CA ARG A 83 8.71 0.70 -15.12
C ARG A 83 7.45 1.53 -15.36
N HIS A 84 7.30 2.64 -14.66
CA HIS A 84 6.20 3.59 -14.88
C HIS A 84 6.64 5.03 -14.69
N ASP A 85 6.04 5.91 -15.47
CA ASP A 85 6.24 7.34 -15.37
C ASP A 85 5.55 7.86 -14.10
N GLY A 86 6.32 8.44 -13.19
CA GLY A 86 5.86 8.97 -11.90
C GLY A 86 4.98 10.20 -12.01
N ARG A 87 4.98 10.91 -13.15
CA ARG A 87 4.10 12.06 -13.40
C ARG A 87 2.73 11.62 -13.89
N THR A 88 2.69 10.63 -14.77
CA THR A 88 1.45 10.20 -15.44
C THR A 88 0.85 8.91 -14.86
N GLY A 89 1.64 8.14 -14.11
CA GLY A 89 1.29 6.79 -13.66
C GLY A 89 1.21 5.76 -14.80
N GLY A 90 1.55 6.15 -16.03
CA GLY A 90 1.47 5.34 -17.23
C GLY A 90 2.82 4.73 -17.65
N PRO A 91 2.89 4.16 -18.86
CA PRO A 91 4.13 3.70 -19.44
C PRO A 91 5.14 4.85 -19.59
N VAL A 92 6.41 4.57 -19.32
CA VAL A 92 7.50 5.54 -19.52
C VAL A 92 7.55 5.95 -21.00
N GLY A 93 7.49 7.26 -21.27
CA GLY A 93 7.48 7.79 -22.64
C GLY A 93 6.11 7.76 -23.34
N GLY A 94 5.03 7.46 -22.62
CA GLY A 94 3.64 7.55 -23.13
C GLY A 94 3.20 6.41 -24.06
N GLY A 95 4.12 5.61 -24.58
CA GLY A 95 3.85 4.40 -25.36
C GLY A 95 4.52 3.19 -24.72
N GLY A 96 3.75 2.16 -24.37
CA GLY A 96 4.31 0.95 -23.77
C GLY A 96 3.29 0.08 -23.05
N PRO A 97 3.74 -1.03 -22.47
CA PRO A 97 2.87 -1.93 -21.73
C PRO A 97 2.30 -1.24 -20.49
N MET A 98 1.04 -1.56 -20.17
CA MET A 98 0.37 -1.09 -18.97
C MET A 98 1.18 -1.46 -17.72
N PRO A 99 1.45 -0.53 -16.78
CA PRO A 99 2.15 -0.83 -15.54
C PRO A 99 1.48 -1.94 -14.73
N ALA A 100 2.28 -2.85 -14.16
CA ALA A 100 1.78 -4.02 -13.42
C ALA A 100 0.92 -3.65 -12.20
N CYS A 101 1.20 -2.50 -11.58
CA CYS A 101 0.44 -1.97 -10.44
C CYS A 101 -0.75 -1.08 -10.84
N SER A 102 -1.03 -0.93 -12.14
CA SER A 102 -2.17 -0.14 -12.61
C SER A 102 -3.50 -0.80 -12.20
N ARG A 103 -4.55 0.00 -12.09
CA ARG A 103 -5.90 -0.50 -11.79
C ARG A 103 -6.35 -1.58 -12.79
N ALA A 104 -6.03 -1.40 -14.08
CA ALA A 104 -6.41 -2.33 -15.13
C ALA A 104 -5.70 -3.68 -14.97
N ALA A 105 -4.38 -3.66 -14.75
CA ALA A 105 -3.58 -4.86 -14.55
C ALA A 105 -4.03 -5.64 -13.29
N LEU A 106 -4.16 -4.94 -12.16
CA LEU A 106 -4.60 -5.56 -10.90
C LEU A 106 -6.02 -6.12 -10.99
N HIS A 107 -6.92 -5.46 -11.73
CA HIS A 107 -8.27 -5.99 -11.95
C HIS A 107 -8.26 -7.23 -12.85
N GLY A 108 -7.43 -7.27 -13.90
CA GLY A 108 -7.22 -8.47 -14.71
C GLY A 108 -6.78 -9.66 -13.87
N MET A 109 -5.72 -9.48 -13.07
CA MET A 109 -5.22 -10.50 -12.15
C MET A 109 -6.28 -10.94 -11.13
N PHE A 110 -7.07 -10.00 -10.61
CA PHE A 110 -8.18 -10.32 -9.71
C PHE A 110 -9.23 -11.22 -10.37
N ARG A 111 -9.62 -10.93 -11.62
CA ARG A 111 -10.60 -11.75 -12.35
C ARG A 111 -10.09 -13.17 -12.59
N GLU A 112 -8.82 -13.31 -12.95
CA GLU A 112 -8.17 -14.62 -13.13
C GLU A 112 -8.13 -15.39 -11.81
N ALA A 113 -7.79 -14.73 -10.70
CA ALA A 113 -7.81 -15.33 -9.39
C ALA A 113 -9.22 -15.80 -9.00
N VAL A 114 -10.25 -14.98 -9.18
CA VAL A 114 -11.64 -15.37 -8.90
C VAL A 114 -12.06 -16.58 -9.74
N ALA A 115 -11.70 -16.61 -11.04
CA ALA A 115 -12.01 -17.74 -11.91
C ALA A 115 -11.31 -19.03 -11.45
N ALA A 116 -10.05 -18.95 -11.00
CA ALA A 116 -9.31 -20.10 -10.48
C ALA A 116 -9.87 -20.65 -9.15
N LEU A 117 -10.69 -19.87 -8.45
CA LEU A 117 -11.37 -20.27 -7.22
C LEU A 117 -12.78 -20.83 -7.44
N GLU A 118 -13.30 -20.76 -8.67
CA GLU A 118 -14.62 -21.29 -8.98
C GLU A 118 -14.63 -22.82 -8.77
N GLY A 119 -15.58 -23.31 -7.96
CA GLY A 119 -15.67 -24.73 -7.58
C GLY A 119 -14.75 -25.16 -6.43
N ARG A 120 -13.89 -24.26 -5.92
CA ARG A 120 -13.06 -24.51 -4.73
C ARG A 120 -13.84 -24.17 -3.45
N GLY A 121 -14.52 -25.19 -2.90
CA GLY A 121 -15.39 -25.07 -1.72
C GLY A 121 -14.69 -24.66 -0.41
N ASP A 122 -13.35 -24.68 -0.37
CA ASP A 122 -12.53 -24.23 0.76
C ASP A 122 -12.45 -22.70 0.88
N LEU A 123 -12.83 -21.95 -0.16
CA LEU A 123 -12.77 -20.49 -0.23
C LEU A 123 -14.15 -19.86 -0.40
N ALA A 124 -15.12 -20.35 0.38
CA ALA A 124 -16.55 -20.06 0.35
C ALA A 124 -17.01 -18.58 0.47
N SER A 125 -16.10 -17.60 0.42
CA SER A 125 -16.40 -16.18 0.67
C SER A 125 -16.32 -15.25 -0.55
N ILE A 126 -15.90 -15.74 -1.72
CA ILE A 126 -15.76 -14.89 -2.93
C ILE A 126 -16.81 -15.27 -3.99
N PRO A 127 -17.78 -14.39 -4.31
CA PRO A 127 -18.78 -14.65 -5.33
C PRO A 127 -18.16 -14.86 -6.73
N PRO A 128 -18.50 -15.95 -7.46
CA PRO A 128 -17.99 -16.19 -8.81
C PRO A 128 -18.33 -15.08 -9.81
N SER A 129 -19.43 -14.34 -9.58
CA SER A 129 -19.84 -13.21 -10.42
C SER A 129 -18.82 -12.06 -10.43
N PHE A 130 -17.89 -12.01 -9.46
CA PHE A 130 -16.87 -10.96 -9.40
C PHE A 130 -15.91 -11.00 -10.61
N LYS A 131 -15.77 -12.13 -11.29
CA LYS A 131 -14.92 -12.25 -12.51
C LYS A 131 -15.47 -11.49 -13.72
N SER A 132 -16.73 -11.07 -13.70
CA SER A 132 -17.38 -10.37 -14.81
C SER A 132 -17.88 -8.97 -14.45
N MET A 133 -17.66 -8.53 -13.22
CA MET A 133 -18.07 -7.20 -12.76
C MET A 133 -17.05 -6.14 -13.14
N GLU A 134 -17.53 -4.91 -13.31
CA GLU A 134 -16.67 -3.75 -13.47
C GLU A 134 -15.93 -3.44 -12.16
N PRO A 135 -14.70 -2.86 -12.22
CA PRO A 135 -13.89 -2.65 -11.03
C PRO A 135 -14.56 -1.78 -9.95
N SER A 136 -15.45 -0.86 -10.35
CA SER A 136 -16.24 -0.04 -9.40
C SER A 136 -17.24 -0.86 -8.61
N ASP A 137 -17.85 -1.85 -9.26
CA ASP A 137 -18.91 -2.66 -8.65
C ASP A 137 -18.31 -3.71 -7.73
N VAL A 138 -17.17 -4.29 -8.10
CA VAL A 138 -16.38 -5.17 -7.22
C VAL A 138 -16.01 -4.43 -5.93
N LYS A 139 -15.50 -3.21 -6.04
CA LYS A 139 -15.16 -2.38 -4.86
C LYS A 139 -16.38 -2.05 -4.00
N ARG A 140 -17.54 -1.78 -4.63
CA ARG A 140 -18.80 -1.51 -3.93
C ARG A 140 -19.32 -2.73 -3.18
N ALA A 141 -19.14 -3.92 -3.75
CA ALA A 141 -19.53 -5.18 -3.14
C ALA A 141 -18.68 -5.54 -1.91
N ALA A 142 -17.47 -4.98 -1.77
CA ALA A 142 -16.60 -5.15 -0.60
C ALA A 142 -17.09 -4.35 0.63
N LYS A 143 -18.30 -4.67 1.12
CA LYS A 143 -19.00 -3.93 2.20
C LYS A 143 -18.16 -3.73 3.47
N ALA A 144 -17.43 -4.76 3.90
CA ALA A 144 -16.58 -4.68 5.08
C ALA A 144 -15.43 -3.66 4.91
N TYR A 145 -14.83 -3.60 3.72
CA TYR A 145 -13.80 -2.61 3.38
C TYR A 145 -14.39 -1.19 3.38
N SER A 146 -15.53 -1.00 2.71
CA SER A 146 -16.21 0.31 2.63
C SER A 146 -16.65 0.82 4.01
N ALA A 147 -17.18 -0.05 4.87
CA ALA A 147 -17.52 0.31 6.25
C ALA A 147 -16.28 0.77 7.05
N GLY A 148 -15.15 0.11 6.82
CA GLY A 148 -13.85 0.52 7.32
C GLY A 148 -13.38 1.88 6.90
N GLN A 149 -13.41 2.12 5.59
CA GLN A 149 -13.02 3.39 4.99
C GLN A 149 -13.89 4.53 5.54
N PHE A 150 -15.20 4.31 5.68
CA PHE A 150 -16.10 5.28 6.31
C PHE A 150 -15.74 5.54 7.77
N ALA A 151 -15.51 4.50 8.57
CA ALA A 151 -15.11 4.65 9.97
C ALA A 151 -13.80 5.44 10.10
N LEU A 152 -12.81 5.15 9.24
CA LEU A 152 -11.54 5.88 9.18
C LEU A 152 -11.76 7.39 8.91
N PHE A 153 -12.54 7.74 7.88
CA PHE A 153 -12.80 9.15 7.56
C PHE A 153 -13.56 9.86 8.67
N ARG A 154 -14.54 9.20 9.29
CA ARG A 154 -15.27 9.74 10.42
C ARG A 154 -14.32 10.04 11.60
N GLY A 155 -13.45 9.10 11.96
CA GLY A 155 -12.48 9.29 13.03
C GLY A 155 -11.51 10.46 12.77
N LEU A 156 -11.09 10.66 11.52
CA LEU A 156 -10.23 11.79 11.14
C LEU A 156 -10.93 13.15 11.28
N ILE A 157 -12.24 13.23 11.04
CA ILE A 157 -13.03 14.46 11.21
C ILE A 157 -13.25 14.74 12.69
N GLU A 158 -13.64 13.72 13.46
CA GLU A 158 -13.94 13.86 14.89
C GLU A 158 -12.70 14.23 15.72
N HIS A 159 -11.51 13.73 15.37
CA HIS A 159 -10.26 14.10 16.07
C HIS A 159 -9.69 15.49 15.73
N ARG A 160 -10.16 16.14 14.67
CA ARG A 160 -9.70 17.48 14.25
C ARG A 160 -10.51 18.62 14.88
N ARG A 161 -11.57 18.31 15.62
CA ARG A 161 -12.36 19.27 16.41
C ARG A 161 -11.93 19.21 17.87
#